data_AF-A0A7N0RGW1-F1
#
_entry.id   AF-A0A7N0RGW1-F1
#
_cell.length_a   1.000
_cell.length_b   1.000
_cell.length_c   1.000
_cell.angle_alpha   90.00
_cell.angle_beta   90.00
_cell.angle_gamma   90.00
#
_symmetry.space_group_name_H-M   'P 1'
#
loop_
_entity.id
_entity.type
_entity.pdbx_description
1 polymer ?
#
loop_
_entity_poly.entity_id
_entity_poly.type
_entity_poly.pdbx_seq_one_letter_code
_entity_poly.pdbx_strand_id
1 'polypeptide(L)'
;MDVDSQPTMEETILVGDDLMLGPPSPLIPPEIASHVLEGVNLCDGILRNLFLCLQINDIEPFCQDELVLYRQCAEKRDIELRRRLQESERKLGSSMPLEDAKERAAQLESLVTSLDRRLILASGMEGADGFRQRWSLHGRLSDTKMRLEALKQGMENRKKNEEQVAASTAPPTLKKWFFW
;
A
#
# COMPACT_ATOMS: atom_id res chain seq x y z
N MET A 1 -34.34 35.33 15.10
CA MET A 1 -33.20 34.91 15.93
C MET A 1 -32.79 33.56 15.41
N ASP A 2 -32.01 33.57 14.34
CA ASP A 2 -31.41 32.36 13.77
C ASP A 2 -30.20 32.02 14.62
N VAL A 3 -30.44 31.13 15.58
CA VAL A 3 -29.42 30.56 16.45
C VAL A 3 -28.70 29.52 15.62
N ASP A 4 -27.42 29.79 15.32
CA ASP A 4 -26.48 28.88 14.66
C ASP A 4 -26.67 27.44 15.16
N SER A 5 -27.29 26.61 14.34
CA SER A 5 -27.22 25.16 14.47
C SER A 5 -25.84 24.72 14.00
N GLN A 6 -24.84 24.91 14.86
CA GLN A 6 -23.60 24.13 14.76
C GLN A 6 -24.01 22.65 14.78
N PRO A 7 -23.57 21.83 13.80
CA PRO A 7 -23.76 20.40 13.90
C PRO A 7 -23.02 19.96 15.17
N THR A 8 -23.78 19.47 16.16
CA THR A 8 -23.21 18.75 17.28
C THR A 8 -22.52 17.54 16.67
N MET A 9 -21.21 17.61 16.52
CA MET A 9 -20.38 16.46 16.18
C MET A 9 -20.58 15.49 17.35
N GLU A 10 -21.43 14.49 17.19
CA GLU A 10 -21.53 13.41 18.16
C GLU A 10 -20.13 12.83 18.30
N GLU A 11 -19.50 13.01 19.46
CA GLU A 11 -18.21 12.42 19.81
C GLU A 11 -18.39 10.90 19.75
N THR A 12 -18.17 10.34 18.57
CA THR A 12 -18.32 8.92 18.33
C THR A 12 -17.13 8.27 19.04
N ILE A 13 -17.40 7.60 20.16
CA ILE A 13 -16.40 6.85 20.90
C ILE A 13 -15.81 5.80 19.97
N LEU A 14 -14.53 5.94 19.65
CA LEU A 14 -13.76 4.99 18.86
C LEU A 14 -13.50 3.76 19.70
N VAL A 15 -13.87 2.61 19.16
CA VAL A 15 -13.56 1.29 19.68
C VAL A 15 -12.39 0.71 18.88
N GLY A 16 -11.69 -0.29 19.40
CA GLY A 16 -10.62 -0.99 18.67
C GLY A 16 -11.04 -1.47 17.26
N ASP A 17 -12.32 -1.76 17.02
CA ASP A 17 -12.85 -2.14 15.71
C ASP A 17 -12.96 -0.96 14.73
N ASP A 18 -13.08 0.28 15.21
CA ASP A 18 -13.07 1.48 14.38
C ASP A 18 -11.67 1.82 13.84
N LEU A 19 -10.63 1.16 14.35
CA LEU A 19 -9.31 1.16 13.72
C LEU A 19 -9.27 0.29 12.45
N MET A 20 -10.30 -0.53 12.19
CA MET A 20 -10.45 -1.36 10.99
C MET A 20 -11.31 -0.72 9.89
N LEU A 21 -11.48 0.60 9.90
CA LEU A 21 -12.23 1.34 8.85
C LEU A 21 -11.45 1.52 7.54
N GLY A 22 -10.12 1.37 7.58
CA GLY A 22 -9.22 1.46 6.42
C GLY A 22 -8.60 0.12 6.06
N PRO A 23 -7.84 0.02 4.95
CA PRO A 23 -7.10 -1.20 4.63
C PRO A 23 -6.06 -1.49 5.73
N PRO A 24 -5.82 -2.77 6.07
CA PRO A 24 -4.80 -3.15 7.05
C PRO A 24 -3.42 -2.65 6.62
N SER A 25 -2.52 -2.48 7.58
CA SER A 25 -1.15 -2.05 7.30
C SER A 25 -0.48 -2.99 6.28
N PRO A 26 0.24 -2.43 5.29
CA PRO A 26 0.78 -3.22 4.19
C PRO A 26 1.86 -4.18 4.67
N LEU A 27 1.88 -5.39 4.10
CA LEU A 27 2.97 -6.34 4.35
C LEU A 27 4.19 -5.95 3.52
N ILE A 28 5.30 -5.69 4.21
CA ILE A 28 6.55 -5.26 3.60
C ILE A 28 7.41 -6.49 3.29
N PRO A 29 7.74 -6.74 2.01
CA PRO A 29 8.63 -7.84 1.64
C PRO A 29 10.04 -7.61 2.20
N PRO A 30 10.72 -8.66 2.69
CA PRO A 30 12.02 -8.52 3.32
C PRO A 30 13.08 -7.97 2.34
N GLU A 31 12.94 -8.23 1.04
CA GLU A 31 13.91 -7.83 0.02
C GLU A 31 13.97 -6.31 -0.19
N ILE A 32 12.89 -5.59 0.11
CA ILE A 32 12.78 -4.12 -0.05
C ILE A 32 12.56 -3.41 1.29
N ALA A 33 12.57 -4.13 2.40
CA ALA A 33 12.22 -3.62 3.72
C ALA A 33 13.14 -2.47 4.16
N SER A 34 14.45 -2.57 3.92
CA SER A 34 15.42 -1.55 4.33
C SER A 34 15.13 -0.18 3.71
N HIS A 35 14.74 -0.14 2.44
CA HIS A 35 14.42 1.10 1.73
C HIS A 35 13.03 1.62 2.10
N VAL A 36 12.05 0.73 2.23
CA VAL A 36 10.66 1.11 2.50
C VAL A 36 10.50 1.67 3.93
N LEU A 37 11.17 1.06 4.91
CA LEU A 37 11.05 1.38 6.33
C LEU A 37 11.96 2.52 6.80
N GLU A 38 12.80 3.08 5.94
CA GLU A 38 13.75 4.13 6.32
C GLU A 38 13.03 5.38 6.87
N GLY A 39 13.19 5.67 8.15
CA GLY A 39 12.54 6.83 8.80
C GLY A 39 11.04 6.67 9.09
N VAL A 40 10.49 5.46 9.10
CA VAL A 40 9.05 5.19 9.30
C VAL A 40 8.64 5.02 10.78
N ASN A 41 9.47 5.44 11.74
CA ASN A 41 9.17 5.37 13.20
C ASN A 41 8.15 6.44 13.65
N LEU A 42 7.13 6.73 12.83
CA LEU A 42 6.24 7.87 13.02
C LEU A 42 5.27 7.68 14.21
N CYS A 43 4.92 6.42 14.54
CA CYS A 43 3.83 6.14 15.46
C CYS A 43 4.25 5.48 16.77
N ASP A 44 5.53 5.15 16.98
CA ASP A 44 5.97 4.36 18.14
C ASP A 44 5.70 5.07 19.48
N GLY A 45 5.93 6.39 19.54
CA GLY A 45 5.63 7.17 20.73
C GLY A 45 4.13 7.24 21.02
N ILE A 46 3.32 7.46 19.98
CA ILE A 46 1.86 7.52 20.09
C ILE A 46 1.30 6.16 20.53
N LEU A 47 1.81 5.07 19.95
CA LEU A 47 1.41 3.72 20.30
C LEU A 47 1.76 3.36 21.74
N ARG A 48 2.95 3.77 22.22
CA ARG A 48 3.34 3.60 23.63
C ARG A 48 2.41 4.36 24.57
N ASN A 49 2.02 5.59 24.22
CA ASN A 49 1.09 6.38 25.02
C ASN A 49 -0.29 5.73 25.07
N LEU A 50 -0.78 5.22 23.94
CA LEU A 50 -2.03 4.48 23.87
C LEU A 50 -2.02 3.25 24.78
N PHE A 51 -0.96 2.43 24.71
CA PHE A 51 -0.83 1.27 25.60
C PHE A 51 -0.74 1.66 27.07
N LEU A 52 -0.03 2.74 27.40
CA LEU A 52 0.05 3.24 28.76
C LEU A 52 -1.32 3.70 29.27
N CYS A 53 -2.10 4.41 28.45
CA CYS A 53 -3.44 4.83 28.81
C CYS A 53 -4.36 3.63 29.06
N LEU A 54 -4.34 2.63 28.16
CA LEU A 54 -5.13 1.41 28.30
C LEU A 54 -4.75 0.62 29.56
N GLN A 55 -3.45 0.57 29.89
CA GLN A 55 -2.96 -0.09 31.10
C GLN A 55 -3.39 0.62 32.39
N ILE A 56 -3.56 1.95 32.38
CA ILE A 56 -3.97 2.72 33.55
C ILE A 56 -5.48 2.71 33.75
N ASN A 57 -6.25 2.81 32.66
CA ASN A 57 -7.68 3.07 32.72
C ASN A 57 -8.57 1.85 32.46
N ASP A 58 -7.99 0.70 32.05
CA ASP A 58 -8.63 -0.61 31.78
C ASP A 58 -9.80 -0.62 30.78
N ILE A 59 -10.28 0.53 30.30
CA ILE A 59 -11.36 0.67 29.31
C ILE A 59 -11.03 1.72 28.24
N GLU A 60 -11.31 1.39 26.98
CA GLU A 60 -11.04 2.23 25.80
C GLU A 60 -11.66 3.64 25.80
N PRO A 61 -12.85 3.89 26.40
CA PRO A 61 -13.46 5.22 26.39
C PRO A 61 -12.65 6.32 27.08
N PHE A 62 -11.70 5.99 27.96
CA PHE A 62 -10.83 6.99 28.59
C PHE A 62 -9.58 7.33 27.77
N CYS A 63 -9.31 6.57 26.71
CA CYS A 63 -8.10 6.71 25.89
C CYS A 63 -8.40 7.20 24.47
N GLN A 64 -9.49 7.95 24.32
CA GLN A 64 -9.99 8.39 23.00
C GLN A 64 -9.00 9.31 22.29
N ASP A 65 -8.30 10.19 23.03
CA ASP A 65 -7.30 11.09 22.44
C ASP A 65 -6.13 10.29 21.86
N GLU A 66 -5.59 9.33 22.61
CA GLU A 66 -4.53 8.45 22.14
C GLU A 66 -4.97 7.57 20.97
N LEU A 67 -6.22 7.09 20.97
CA LEU A 67 -6.80 6.31 19.87
C LEU A 67 -6.91 7.15 18.59
N VAL A 68 -7.41 8.38 18.68
CA VAL A 68 -7.52 9.32 17.55
C VAL A 68 -6.12 9.63 17.00
N LEU A 69 -5.17 9.96 17.87
CA LEU A 69 -3.79 10.25 17.48
C LEU A 69 -3.14 9.05 16.79
N TYR A 70 -3.32 7.85 17.35
CA TYR A 70 -2.77 6.63 16.76
C TYR A 70 -3.38 6.35 15.39
N ARG A 71 -4.71 6.44 15.26
CA ARG A 71 -5.41 6.23 13.99
C ARG A 71 -4.87 7.16 12.90
N GLN A 72 -4.79 8.47 13.17
CA GLN A 72 -4.28 9.45 12.21
C GLN A 72 -2.82 9.19 11.84
N CYS A 73 -2.00 8.76 12.81
CA CYS A 73 -0.61 8.42 12.54
C CYS A 73 -0.50 7.17 11.66
N ALA A 74 -1.21 6.10 12.02
CA ALA A 74 -1.20 4.83 11.29
C ALA A 74 -1.67 5.02 9.84
N GLU A 75 -2.70 5.84 9.61
CA GLU A 75 -3.17 6.17 8.27
C GLU A 75 -2.09 6.87 7.44
N LYS A 76 -1.47 7.93 7.98
CA LYS A 76 -0.38 8.66 7.28
C LYS A 76 0.81 7.74 6.99
N ARG A 77 1.20 6.92 7.97
CA ARG A 77 2.28 5.94 7.84
C ARG A 77 1.98 4.94 6.73
N ASP A 78 0.78 4.37 6.72
CA ASP A 78 0.41 3.30 5.79
C ASP A 78 0.24 3.83 4.35
N ILE A 79 -0.19 5.09 4.17
CA ILE A 79 -0.18 5.77 2.87
C ILE A 79 1.26 5.88 2.34
N GLU A 80 2.19 6.37 3.17
CA GLU A 80 3.58 6.54 2.78
C GLU A 80 4.26 5.20 2.49
N LEU A 81 3.99 4.17 3.30
CA LEU A 81 4.48 2.82 3.08
C LEU A 81 4.01 2.26 1.73
N ARG A 82 2.72 2.39 1.40
CA ARG A 82 2.20 1.92 0.10
C ARG A 82 2.83 2.66 -1.07
N ARG A 83 3.02 3.98 -0.96
CA ARG A 83 3.73 4.77 -1.98
C ARG A 83 5.15 4.25 -2.21
N ARG A 84 5.92 4.06 -1.13
CA ARG A 84 7.31 3.56 -1.21
C ARG A 84 7.39 2.14 -1.74
N LEU A 85 6.46 1.27 -1.36
CA LEU A 85 6.38 -0.09 -1.91
C LEU A 85 6.19 -0.07 -3.42
N GLN A 86 5.23 0.73 -3.93
CA GLN A 86 4.99 0.85 -5.36
C GLN A 86 6.18 1.46 -6.10
N GLU A 87 6.80 2.51 -5.55
CA GLU A 87 8.01 3.11 -6.13
C GLU A 87 9.18 2.12 -6.19
N SER A 88 9.36 1.31 -5.15
CA SER A 88 10.38 0.27 -5.08
C SER A 88 10.15 -0.81 -6.13
N GLU A 89 8.93 -1.33 -6.26
CA GLU A 89 8.58 -2.33 -7.26
C GLU A 89 8.74 -1.79 -8.69
N ARG A 90 8.31 -0.55 -8.93
CA ARG A 90 8.49 0.10 -10.22
C ARG A 90 9.97 0.26 -10.58
N LYS A 91 10.80 0.66 -9.60
CA LYS A 91 12.25 0.78 -9.80
C LYS A 91 12.89 -0.59 -10.07
N LEU A 92 12.48 -1.63 -9.36
CA LEU A 92 12.91 -3.01 -9.63
C LEU A 92 12.57 -3.39 -11.08
N GLY A 93 11.32 -3.19 -11.50
CA GLY A 93 10.89 -3.51 -12.88
C GLY A 93 11.70 -2.80 -13.96
N SER A 94 12.17 -1.57 -13.70
CA SER A 94 13.02 -0.82 -14.65
C SER A 94 14.50 -1.19 -14.62
N SER A 95 15.03 -1.71 -13.49
CA SER A 95 16.48 -1.86 -13.28
C SER A 95 16.97 -3.31 -13.17
N MET A 96 16.13 -4.24 -12.73
CA MET A 96 16.51 -5.64 -12.58
C MET A 96 16.62 -6.35 -13.95
N PRO A 97 17.40 -7.43 -14.07
CA PRO A 97 17.43 -8.26 -15.28
C PRO A 97 16.03 -8.70 -15.70
N LEU A 98 15.77 -8.76 -17.01
CA LEU A 98 14.41 -9.00 -17.53
C LEU A 98 13.84 -10.35 -17.11
N GLU A 99 14.68 -11.39 -17.04
CA GLU A 99 14.25 -12.72 -16.60
C GLU A 99 13.88 -12.72 -15.11
N ASP A 100 14.70 -12.12 -14.25
CA ASP A 100 14.39 -11.96 -12.82
C ASP A 100 13.10 -11.14 -12.62
N ALA A 101 12.87 -10.11 -13.45
CA ALA A 101 11.65 -9.30 -13.42
C ALA A 101 10.40 -10.12 -13.75
N LYS A 102 10.50 -10.98 -14.77
CA LYS A 102 9.42 -11.90 -15.16
C LYS A 102 9.17 -12.95 -14.07
N GLU A 103 10.22 -13.49 -13.46
CA GLU A 103 10.09 -14.44 -12.37
C GLU A 103 9.36 -13.80 -11.18
N ARG A 104 9.78 -12.60 -10.77
CA ARG A 104 9.12 -11.84 -9.71
C ARG A 104 7.66 -11.55 -10.05
N ALA A 105 7.35 -11.18 -11.30
CA ALA A 105 5.98 -10.97 -11.74
C ALA A 105 5.15 -12.25 -11.63
N ALA A 106 5.69 -13.40 -12.04
CA ALA A 106 5.02 -14.70 -11.91
C ALA A 106 4.80 -15.08 -10.43
N GLN A 107 5.76 -14.80 -9.55
CA GLN A 107 5.61 -15.00 -8.10
C GLN A 107 4.47 -14.14 -7.54
N LEU A 108 4.41 -12.85 -7.90
CA LEU A 108 3.32 -11.95 -7.49
C LEU A 108 1.96 -12.39 -8.04
N GLU A 109 1.88 -12.82 -9.30
CA GLU A 109 0.66 -13.36 -9.91
C GLU A 109 0.18 -14.62 -9.18
N SER A 110 1.10 -15.54 -8.86
CA SER A 110 0.77 -16.73 -8.07
C SER A 110 0.24 -16.37 -6.67
N LEU A 111 0.80 -15.33 -6.05
CA LEU A 111 0.35 -14.84 -4.75
C LEU A 111 -1.04 -14.19 -4.85
N VAL A 112 -1.30 -13.39 -5.89
CA VAL A 112 -2.63 -12.82 -6.17
C VAL A 112 -3.67 -13.93 -6.30
N THR A 113 -3.41 -14.94 -7.13
CA THR A 113 -4.35 -16.06 -7.29
C THR A 113 -4.57 -16.86 -6.01
N SER A 114 -3.52 -17.04 -5.19
CA SER A 114 -3.63 -17.68 -3.87
C SER A 114 -4.50 -16.86 -2.91
N LEU A 115 -4.29 -15.54 -2.85
CA LEU A 115 -5.04 -14.63 -2.00
C LEU A 115 -6.51 -14.52 -2.43
N ASP A 116 -6.79 -14.45 -3.73
CA ASP A 116 -8.15 -14.46 -4.28
C ASP A 116 -8.89 -15.75 -3.86
N ARG A 117 -8.25 -16.92 -3.98
CA ARG A 117 -8.83 -18.20 -3.52
C ARG A 117 -9.13 -18.19 -2.02
N ARG A 118 -8.19 -17.69 -1.19
CA ARG A 118 -8.39 -17.60 0.26
C ARG A 118 -9.52 -16.63 0.61
N LEU A 119 -9.66 -15.54 -0.12
CA LEU A 119 -10.73 -14.56 0.08
C LEU A 119 -12.11 -15.18 -0.23
N ILE A 120 -12.20 -15.97 -1.31
CA ILE A 120 -13.42 -16.73 -1.64
C ILE A 120 -13.77 -17.70 -0.51
N LEU A 121 -12.80 -18.46 0.01
CA LEU A 121 -13.05 -19.38 1.12
C LEU A 121 -13.48 -18.65 2.40
N ALA A 122 -12.91 -17.48 2.67
CA ALA A 122 -13.27 -16.65 3.83
C ALA A 122 -14.65 -15.96 3.70
N SER A 123 -15.28 -15.98 2.53
CA SER A 123 -16.62 -15.40 2.33
C SER A 123 -17.71 -16.14 3.09
N GLY A 124 -17.54 -17.45 3.35
CA GLY A 124 -18.49 -18.26 4.12
C GLY A 124 -18.31 -18.19 5.64
N MET A 125 -17.35 -17.39 6.13
CA MET A 125 -17.08 -17.27 7.56
C MET A 125 -17.90 -16.12 8.17
N GLU A 126 -18.73 -16.42 9.16
CA GLU A 126 -19.57 -15.41 9.81
C GLU A 126 -18.89 -14.79 11.06
N GLY A 127 -19.46 -13.72 11.58
CA GLY A 127 -19.00 -13.06 12.80
C GLY A 127 -17.74 -12.20 12.65
N ALA A 128 -17.24 -11.72 13.79
CA ALA A 128 -16.10 -10.79 13.87
C ALA A 128 -14.80 -11.40 13.31
N ASP A 129 -14.55 -12.69 13.58
CA ASP A 129 -13.36 -13.37 13.07
C ASP A 129 -13.38 -13.51 11.53
N GLY A 130 -14.56 -13.83 10.98
CA GLY A 130 -14.76 -13.86 9.53
C GLY A 130 -14.52 -12.48 8.90
N PHE A 131 -15.00 -11.42 9.53
CA PHE A 131 -14.73 -10.04 9.11
C PHE A 131 -13.22 -9.73 9.12
N ARG A 132 -12.53 -9.97 10.25
CA ARG A 132 -11.09 -9.69 10.40
C ARG A 132 -10.27 -10.45 9.34
N GLN A 133 -10.62 -11.71 9.08
CA GLN A 133 -9.93 -12.50 8.06
C GLN A 133 -10.15 -11.94 6.65
N ARG A 134 -11.38 -11.59 6.28
CA ARG A 134 -11.66 -10.98 4.97
C ARG A 134 -10.97 -9.62 4.82
N TRP A 135 -11.02 -8.79 5.86
CA TRP A 135 -10.37 -7.49 5.90
C TRP A 135 -8.87 -7.61 5.68
N SER A 136 -8.20 -8.52 6.40
CA SER A 136 -6.78 -8.82 6.23
C SER A 136 -6.46 -9.30 4.81
N LEU A 137 -7.23 -10.27 4.29
CA LEU A 137 -7.02 -10.83 2.95
C LEU A 137 -7.23 -9.79 1.86
N HIS A 138 -8.27 -8.96 1.96
CA HIS A 138 -8.57 -7.92 1.00
C HIS A 138 -7.45 -6.88 0.90
N GLY A 139 -6.92 -6.41 2.04
CA GLY A 139 -5.79 -5.49 2.05
C GLY A 139 -4.55 -6.09 1.40
N ARG A 140 -4.17 -7.32 1.79
CA ARG A 140 -3.03 -8.03 1.19
C ARG A 140 -3.19 -8.23 -0.31
N LEU A 141 -4.39 -8.58 -0.76
CA LEU A 141 -4.69 -8.77 -2.17
C LEU A 141 -4.54 -7.46 -2.96
N SER A 142 -5.12 -6.37 -2.44
CA SER A 142 -5.03 -5.04 -3.04
C SER A 142 -3.57 -4.58 -3.14
N ASP A 143 -2.82 -4.66 -2.04
CA ASP A 143 -1.40 -4.28 -2.01
C ASP A 143 -0.57 -5.12 -2.98
N THR A 144 -0.83 -6.42 -3.08
CA THR A 144 -0.11 -7.32 -4.00
C THR A 144 -0.43 -6.99 -5.47
N LYS A 145 -1.69 -6.68 -5.80
CA LYS A 145 -2.09 -6.25 -7.15
C LYS A 145 -1.40 -4.94 -7.54
N MET A 146 -1.41 -3.94 -6.65
CA MET A 146 -0.71 -2.67 -6.87
C MET A 146 0.80 -2.84 -7.08
N ARG A 147 1.43 -3.74 -6.31
CA ARG A 147 2.85 -4.08 -6.47
C ARG A 147 3.14 -4.72 -7.83
N LEU A 148 2.29 -5.65 -8.26
CA LEU A 148 2.40 -6.30 -9.58
C LEU A 148 2.26 -5.28 -10.71
N GLU A 149 1.29 -4.38 -10.62
CA GLU A 149 1.08 -3.31 -11.61
C GLU A 149 2.28 -2.36 -11.68
N ALA A 150 2.80 -1.93 -10.53
CA ALA A 150 3.98 -1.07 -10.45
C ALA A 150 5.21 -1.75 -11.08
N LEU A 151 5.44 -3.05 -10.81
CA LEU A 151 6.51 -3.82 -11.41
C LEU A 151 6.38 -3.88 -12.94
N LYS A 152 5.19 -4.22 -13.45
CA LYS A 152 4.90 -4.28 -14.90
C LYS A 152 5.11 -2.92 -15.56
N GLN A 153 4.65 -1.83 -14.94
CA GLN A 153 4.89 -0.48 -15.42
C GLN A 153 6.40 -0.16 -15.50
N GLY A 154 7.17 -0.59 -14.50
CA GLY A 154 8.64 -0.46 -14.50
C GLY A 154 9.29 -1.18 -15.69
N MET A 155 8.85 -2.40 -16.00
CA MET A 155 9.33 -3.20 -17.13
C MET A 155 8.97 -2.57 -18.48
N GLU A 156 7.77 -1.98 -18.61
CA GLU A 156 7.34 -1.29 -19.82
C GLU A 156 8.14 -0.01 -20.08
N ASN A 157 8.40 0.77 -19.02
CA ASN A 157 9.20 1.99 -19.13
C ASN A 157 10.63 1.70 -19.61
N ARG A 158 11.21 0.58 -19.17
CA ARG A 158 12.50 0.10 -19.66
C ARG A 158 12.49 -0.13 -21.18
N LYS A 159 11.49 -0.84 -21.70
CA LYS A 159 11.37 -1.11 -23.15
C LYS A 159 11.32 0.18 -23.96
N LYS A 160 10.51 1.15 -23.53
CA LYS A 160 10.41 2.47 -24.19
C LYS A 160 11.74 3.22 -24.21
N ASN A 161 12.49 3.17 -23.11
CA ASN A 161 13.80 3.81 -23.03
C ASN A 161 14.81 3.13 -23.96
N GLU A 162 14.84 1.80 -24.01
CA GLU A 162 15.70 1.02 -24.92
C GLU A 162 15.38 1.31 -26.40
N GLU A 163 14.09 1.39 -26.76
CA GLU A 163 13.63 1.75 -28.11
C GLU A 163 14.00 3.19 -28.51
N GLN A 164 13.89 4.15 -27.59
CA GLN A 164 14.28 5.55 -27.83
C GLN A 164 15.80 5.70 -28.01
N VAL A 165 16.61 5.00 -27.21
CA VAL A 165 18.07 4.99 -27.34
C VAL A 165 18.48 4.39 -28.69
N ALA A 166 17.85 3.29 -29.11
CA ALA A 166 18.09 2.66 -30.41
C ALA A 166 17.69 3.57 -31.59
N ALA A 167 16.56 4.30 -31.47
CA ALA A 167 16.14 5.26 -32.49
C ALA A 167 17.07 6.48 -32.58
N SER A 168 17.65 6.92 -31.46
CA SER A 168 18.59 8.05 -31.41
C SER A 168 20.01 7.73 -31.92
N THR A 169 20.40 6.45 -31.87
CA THR A 169 21.70 5.97 -32.37
C THR A 169 21.64 5.49 -33.83
N ALA A 170 20.45 5.48 -34.45
CA ALA A 170 20.31 5.20 -35.88
C ALA A 170 20.90 6.36 -36.72
N PRO A 171 21.74 6.07 -37.75
CA PRO A 171 22.34 7.11 -38.59
C PRO A 171 21.25 7.89 -39.34
N PRO A 172 21.40 9.23 -39.52
CA PRO A 172 20.41 10.03 -40.20
C PRO A 172 20.26 9.54 -41.65
N THR A 173 19.08 9.01 -41.98
CA THR A 173 18.76 8.63 -43.35
C THR A 173 18.73 9.90 -44.21
N LEU A 174 19.77 10.07 -45.03
CA LEU A 174 19.86 11.11 -46.05
C LEU A 174 18.62 11.03 -46.95
N LYS A 175 17.66 11.94 -46.74
CA LYS A 175 16.53 12.14 -47.64
C LYS A 175 17.06 12.62 -48.99
N LYS A 176 17.20 11.70 -49.94
CA LYS A 176 17.46 12.02 -51.35
C LYS A 176 16.27 12.81 -51.89
N TRP A 177 16.45 14.11 -52.06
CA TRP A 177 15.53 14.95 -52.82
C TRP A 177 15.69 14.63 -54.30
N PHE A 178 14.67 14.00 -54.88
CA PHE A 178 14.52 13.89 -56.33
C PHE A 178 13.80 15.16 -56.81
N PHE A 179 14.51 16.04 -57.51
CA PHE A 179 13.91 17.06 -58.36
C PHE A 179 13.97 16.59 -59.81
N TRP A 180 12.86 16.82 -60.49
CA TRP A 180 12.47 16.41 -61.85
C TRP A 180 13.34 17.08 -62.92
#